data_AF-A0A7C8I0K8-F1
#
_entry.id   AF-A0A7C8I0K8-F1
#
_cell.length_a   1.000
_cell.length_b   1.000
_cell.length_c   1.000
_cell.angle_alpha   90.00
_cell.angle_beta   90.00
_cell.angle_gamma   90.00
#
_symmetry.space_group_name_H-M   'P 1'
#
loop_
_entity.id
_entity.type
_entity.pdbx_description
1 polymer ?
#
loop_
_entity_poly.entity_id
_entity_poly.type
_entity_poly.pdbx_seq_one_letter_code
_entity_poly.pdbx_strand_id
1 'polypeptide(L)'
;MSPVDYSFGSIQKLRARNKGALWTKAVIKEANELYATLANRKPGDEYKVKDVVNDEERTLTIPALPHGNQFIIRLTCDTELSAHIHDNEKTVDQDPKVRCLYYVDSVQISAHRRPKAYTVVGEPWDHWKQIWKDGGWERSDGYCWGRTAQEQEPKVVYHFRKWDPKELEEKRKVGDIWKSMSHRLVELVTEHSARLTNIDRIICFGLGNMTYEKPRSFIQHAAAATIRDALNALHPHTPPIEVLAQDPEHCDKCRDILAKTLNIETVSNLRGLFEITPNTLVIAMSTSARIRSIIADLTLEHGGPPAMLYNVIGDQWLEPQIKPESTDLVADPDTEALVAYKNHCIVEAFGDVELLRGMTNREWYAKNIPYVAEMKHAPEGTYSAEDKDEAQLLHSAQFQVNFPDLKFYFKKD
;
A
#
# COMPACT_ATOMS: atom_id res chain seq x y z
N MET A 1 11.33 31.38 -18.37
CA MET A 1 12.14 30.32 -17.74
C MET A 1 12.24 29.18 -18.75
N SER A 2 13.45 28.75 -19.10
CA SER A 2 13.63 27.57 -19.95
C SER A 2 13.12 26.33 -19.20
N PRO A 3 12.57 25.32 -19.89
CA PRO A 3 12.22 24.04 -19.27
C PRO A 3 13.44 23.48 -18.56
N VAL A 4 13.29 23.11 -17.28
CA VAL A 4 14.34 22.41 -16.54
C VAL A 4 14.42 21.02 -17.15
N ASP A 5 15.55 20.71 -17.78
CA ASP A 5 15.81 19.40 -18.36
C ASP A 5 16.00 18.38 -17.21
N TYR A 6 15.01 17.53 -16.97
CA TYR A 6 15.04 16.51 -15.93
C TYR A 6 15.95 15.36 -16.38
N SER A 7 17.22 15.43 -15.98
CA SER A 7 18.20 14.47 -16.47
C SER A 7 18.16 13.16 -15.67
N PHE A 8 17.45 12.16 -16.19
CA PHE A 8 17.49 10.77 -15.69
C PHE A 8 18.93 10.20 -15.61
N GLY A 9 19.88 10.78 -16.35
CA GLY A 9 21.29 10.39 -16.36
C GLY A 9 21.98 10.56 -14.99
N SER A 10 21.56 11.51 -14.16
CA SER A 10 22.17 11.74 -12.84
C SER A 10 21.90 10.57 -11.88
N ILE A 11 20.64 10.13 -11.78
CA ILE A 11 20.25 8.96 -10.95
C ILE A 11 20.95 7.68 -11.41
N GLN A 12 21.11 7.50 -12.73
CA GLN A 12 21.83 6.35 -13.27
C GLN A 12 23.31 6.32 -12.85
N LYS A 13 23.97 7.49 -12.84
CA LYS A 13 25.35 7.59 -12.34
C LYS A 13 25.41 7.27 -10.84
N LEU A 14 24.44 7.72 -10.05
CA LEU A 14 24.36 7.40 -8.61
C LEU A 14 24.16 5.90 -8.37
N ARG A 15 23.26 5.27 -9.12
CA ARG A 15 23.05 3.81 -9.11
C ARG A 15 24.32 3.07 -9.51
N ALA A 16 24.99 3.47 -10.59
CA ALA A 16 26.23 2.84 -11.04
C ALA A 16 27.32 2.88 -9.96
N ARG A 17 27.44 4.00 -9.21
CA ARG A 17 28.34 4.10 -8.04
C ARG A 17 27.97 3.09 -6.95
N ASN A 18 26.67 2.89 -6.72
CA ASN A 18 26.13 2.02 -5.68
C ASN A 18 25.75 0.61 -6.19
N LYS A 19 26.42 0.11 -7.24
CA LYS A 19 26.19 -1.23 -7.81
C LYS A 19 24.73 -1.50 -8.20
N GLY A 20 24.02 -0.47 -8.63
CA GLY A 20 22.63 -0.54 -9.12
C GLY A 20 21.55 -0.24 -8.08
N ALA A 21 21.87 -0.25 -6.77
CA ALA A 21 20.89 -0.05 -5.70
C ALA A 21 21.08 1.32 -5.02
N LEU A 22 20.01 2.11 -4.92
CA LEU A 22 20.05 3.34 -4.12
C LEU A 22 19.80 3.03 -2.64
N TRP A 23 18.92 2.07 -2.38
CA TRP A 23 18.53 1.66 -1.05
C TRP A 23 19.29 0.42 -0.62
N THR A 24 20.08 0.54 0.44
CA THR A 24 20.84 -0.58 1.03
C THR A 24 20.40 -0.84 2.45
N LYS A 25 20.66 -2.06 2.96
CA LYS A 25 20.42 -2.39 4.37
C LYS A 25 21.12 -1.43 5.34
N ALA A 26 22.28 -0.89 4.96
CA ALA A 26 22.98 0.11 5.76
C ALA A 26 22.20 1.43 5.86
N VAL A 27 21.67 1.94 4.74
CA VAL A 27 20.86 3.17 4.71
C VAL A 27 19.59 3.02 5.55
N ILE A 28 18.87 1.90 5.40
CA ILE A 28 17.68 1.64 6.23
C ILE A 28 18.09 1.59 7.72
N LYS A 29 19.34 1.21 8.03
CA LYS A 29 19.78 0.97 9.43
C LYS A 29 20.06 2.28 10.11
N GLU A 30 20.78 3.16 9.42
CA GLU A 30 21.00 4.53 9.84
C GLU A 30 19.66 5.27 10.04
N ALA A 31 18.73 5.13 9.09
CA ALA A 31 17.39 5.70 9.19
C ALA A 31 16.63 5.21 10.44
N ASN A 32 16.76 3.93 10.78
CA ASN A 32 16.13 3.34 11.95
C ASN A 32 16.79 3.72 13.28
N GLU A 33 18.12 3.77 13.30
CA GLU A 33 18.88 4.27 14.44
C GLU A 33 18.48 5.72 14.72
N LEU A 34 18.35 6.55 13.68
CA LEU A 34 17.83 7.91 13.80
C LEU A 34 16.41 7.90 14.37
N TYR A 35 15.49 7.11 13.79
CA TYR A 35 14.11 7.00 14.26
C TYR A 35 14.06 6.68 15.76
N ALA A 36 14.83 5.70 16.22
CA ALA A 36 14.85 5.26 17.62
C ALA A 36 15.25 6.39 18.59
N THR A 37 15.99 7.39 18.12
CA THR A 37 16.36 8.56 18.94
C THR A 37 15.32 9.68 18.91
N LEU A 38 14.38 9.70 17.96
CA LEU A 38 13.47 10.84 17.72
C LEU A 38 12.60 11.19 18.92
N ALA A 39 12.21 10.22 19.74
CA ALA A 39 11.42 10.46 20.95
C ALA A 39 12.12 11.39 21.96
N ASN A 40 13.45 11.45 21.91
CA ASN A 40 14.28 12.28 22.79
C ASN A 40 14.78 13.56 22.11
N ARG A 41 14.43 13.78 20.84
CA ARG A 41 14.85 14.95 20.06
C ARG A 41 13.83 16.08 20.17
N LYS A 42 14.31 17.31 20.05
CA LYS A 42 13.50 18.53 20.00
C LYS A 42 13.58 19.17 18.61
N PRO A 43 12.55 19.92 18.19
CA PRO A 43 12.64 20.78 17.02
C PRO A 43 13.91 21.64 17.05
N GLY A 44 14.64 21.67 15.94
CA GLY A 44 15.93 22.37 15.81
C GLY A 44 17.16 21.53 16.17
N ASP A 45 17.02 20.38 16.83
CA ASP A 45 18.16 19.48 17.07
C ASP A 45 18.78 19.05 15.73
N GLU A 46 20.10 18.96 15.70
CA GLU A 46 20.83 18.52 14.51
C GLU A 46 20.96 16.98 14.45
N TYR A 47 20.88 16.45 13.24
CA TYR A 47 21.21 15.06 12.91
C TYR A 47 21.98 15.01 11.59
N LYS A 48 22.77 13.94 11.42
CA LYS A 48 23.57 13.73 10.22
C LYS A 48 22.93 12.70 9.31
N VAL A 49 23.02 12.93 8.00
CA VAL A 49 22.60 11.99 6.95
C VAL A 49 23.57 12.11 5.77
N LYS A 50 23.81 11.01 5.06
CA LYS A 50 24.69 11.00 3.89
C LYS A 50 24.03 11.64 2.67
N ASP A 51 24.80 12.46 1.98
CA ASP A 51 24.49 13.01 0.67
C ASP A 51 24.63 11.93 -0.41
N VAL A 52 23.58 11.73 -1.20
CA VAL A 52 23.56 10.69 -2.24
C VAL A 52 24.62 10.89 -3.32
N VAL A 53 25.05 12.13 -3.56
CA VAL A 53 25.89 12.49 -4.70
C VAL A 53 27.36 12.25 -4.40
N ASN A 54 27.83 12.69 -3.23
CA ASN A 54 29.26 12.70 -2.88
C ASN A 54 29.59 11.89 -1.61
N ASP A 55 28.61 11.21 -1.00
CA ASP A 55 28.76 10.44 0.24
C ASP A 55 29.26 11.28 1.44
N GLU A 56 29.19 12.60 1.35
CA GLU A 56 29.53 13.51 2.46
C GLU A 56 28.40 13.53 3.49
N GLU A 57 28.76 13.67 4.77
CA GLU A 57 27.76 13.87 5.82
C GLU A 57 27.17 15.29 5.72
N ARG A 58 25.84 15.36 5.64
CA ARG A 58 25.08 16.59 5.79
C ARG A 58 24.44 16.67 7.16
N THR A 59 24.48 17.87 7.74
CA THR A 59 23.72 18.20 8.94
C THR A 59 22.34 18.72 8.54
N LEU A 60 21.29 18.05 9.03
CA LEU A 60 19.90 18.47 8.93
C LEU A 60 19.36 18.78 10.32
N THR A 61 18.26 19.52 10.39
CA THR A 61 17.60 19.86 11.66
C THR A 61 16.25 19.16 11.78
N ILE A 62 15.91 18.69 12.98
CA ILE A 62 14.58 18.15 13.30
C ILE A 62 13.53 19.25 13.06
N PRO A 63 12.47 18.99 12.27
CA PRO A 63 11.48 20.01 11.95
C PRO A 63 10.65 20.41 13.18
N ALA A 64 9.88 21.49 13.04
CA ALA A 64 8.82 21.80 14.00
C ALA A 64 7.86 20.60 14.14
N LEU A 65 7.33 20.38 15.35
CA LEU A 65 6.35 19.34 15.63
C LEU A 65 5.01 20.00 16.01
N PRO A 66 4.10 20.22 15.05
CA PRO A 66 2.77 20.73 15.33
C PRO A 66 2.01 19.85 16.33
N HIS A 67 1.04 20.44 17.04
CA HIS A 67 0.23 19.71 18.00
C HIS A 67 -0.55 18.56 17.32
N GLY A 68 -0.40 17.34 17.82
CA GLY A 68 -1.03 16.14 17.26
C GLY A 68 -0.24 15.46 16.14
N ASN A 69 0.91 16.01 15.74
CA ASN A 69 1.83 15.36 14.81
C ASN A 69 2.78 14.41 15.55
N GLN A 70 3.38 13.49 14.80
CA GLN A 70 4.54 12.71 15.21
C GLN A 70 5.66 12.86 14.20
N PHE A 71 6.90 12.71 14.67
CA PHE A 71 8.04 12.59 13.77
C PHE A 71 8.00 11.25 13.03
N ILE A 72 8.32 11.29 11.74
CA ILE A 72 8.53 10.11 10.92
C ILE A 72 9.85 10.24 10.17
N ILE A 73 10.37 9.11 9.72
CA ILE A 73 11.40 9.10 8.69
C ILE A 73 10.70 9.05 7.34
N ARG A 74 10.88 10.10 6.53
CA ARG A 74 10.45 10.15 5.15
C ARG A 74 11.57 9.62 4.26
N LEU A 75 11.23 8.66 3.42
CA LEU A 75 12.13 8.08 2.43
C LEU A 75 11.99 8.87 1.13
N THR A 76 13.10 9.38 0.61
CA THR A 76 13.14 10.21 -0.59
C THR A 76 13.16 9.35 -1.83
N CYS A 77 12.34 9.71 -2.78
CA CYS A 77 12.14 8.92 -3.98
C CYS A 77 13.05 9.39 -5.12
N ASP A 78 13.42 8.53 -6.09
CA ASP A 78 14.34 8.93 -7.18
C ASP A 78 13.85 10.11 -8.02
N THR A 79 12.54 10.37 -8.09
CA THR A 79 11.99 11.55 -8.78
C THR A 79 12.20 12.81 -7.95
N GLU A 80 12.00 12.74 -6.63
CA GLU A 80 12.38 13.85 -5.76
C GLU A 80 13.89 14.09 -5.89
N LEU A 81 14.72 13.05 -5.86
CA LEU A 81 16.17 13.19 -6.06
C LEU A 81 16.52 13.74 -7.46
N SER A 82 15.92 13.22 -8.54
CA SER A 82 16.24 13.62 -9.92
C SER A 82 15.76 15.02 -10.26
N ALA A 83 14.65 15.47 -9.63
CA ALA A 83 14.17 16.84 -9.77
C ALA A 83 15.17 17.86 -9.23
N HIS A 84 16.06 17.44 -8.32
CA HIS A 84 17.00 18.34 -7.65
C HIS A 84 18.46 18.12 -8.02
N ILE A 85 18.83 17.04 -8.73
CA ILE A 85 20.22 16.70 -9.09
C ILE A 85 20.39 16.67 -10.63
N HIS A 86 21.15 17.62 -11.17
CA HIS A 86 21.51 17.66 -12.59
C HIS A 86 22.58 16.62 -12.98
N ASP A 87 22.73 16.37 -14.28
CA ASP A 87 23.75 15.46 -14.86
C ASP A 87 25.20 15.79 -14.48
N ASN A 88 25.47 17.05 -14.13
CA ASN A 88 26.78 17.52 -13.66
C ASN A 88 26.91 17.47 -12.13
N GLU A 89 25.99 16.79 -11.44
CA GLU A 89 25.95 16.62 -9.99
C GLU A 89 25.74 17.93 -9.20
N LYS A 90 25.37 19.03 -9.88
CA LYS A 90 24.95 20.27 -9.23
C LYS A 90 23.47 20.21 -8.87
N THR A 91 23.11 20.84 -7.75
CA THR A 91 21.72 20.95 -7.32
C THR A 91 21.09 22.27 -7.69
N VAL A 92 19.80 22.23 -8.07
CA VAL A 92 18.98 23.41 -8.31
C VAL A 92 18.59 24.07 -6.99
N ASP A 93 18.30 23.24 -5.99
CA ASP A 93 17.80 23.65 -4.69
C ASP A 93 18.93 23.73 -3.66
N GLN A 94 18.82 24.71 -2.77
CA GLN A 94 19.69 24.91 -1.62
C GLN A 94 19.19 24.13 -0.39
N ASP A 95 17.95 23.61 -0.42
CA ASP A 95 17.42 22.76 0.65
C ASP A 95 18.30 21.50 0.79
N PRO A 96 19.00 21.31 1.92
CA PRO A 96 19.88 20.17 2.10
C PRO A 96 19.15 18.82 2.10
N LYS A 97 17.82 18.78 2.29
CA LYS A 97 17.02 17.54 2.27
C LYS A 97 16.96 16.88 0.91
N VAL A 98 17.04 17.65 -0.17
CA VAL A 98 16.83 17.15 -1.55
C VAL A 98 17.92 16.21 -2.05
N ARG A 99 19.03 16.11 -1.30
CA ARG A 99 20.17 15.23 -1.60
C ARG A 99 20.30 14.06 -0.65
N CYS A 100 19.33 13.86 0.23
CA CYS A 100 19.38 12.82 1.25
C CYS A 100 18.43 11.69 0.85
N LEU A 101 18.79 10.42 1.10
CA LEU A 101 17.87 9.30 0.87
C LEU A 101 16.70 9.32 1.85
N TYR A 102 16.89 9.91 3.03
CA TYR A 102 15.84 10.03 4.03
C TYR A 102 16.01 11.32 4.84
N TYR A 103 14.93 11.76 5.44
CA TYR A 103 14.93 12.88 6.38
C TYR A 103 13.81 12.76 7.40
N VAL A 104 13.91 13.52 8.49
CA VAL A 104 12.86 13.61 9.50
C VAL A 104 11.79 14.57 9.02
N ASP A 105 10.55 14.12 9.03
CA ASP A 105 9.38 14.93 8.76
C ASP A 105 8.40 14.85 9.95
N SER A 106 7.41 15.74 9.99
CA SER A 106 6.31 15.66 10.95
C SER A 106 5.00 15.43 10.19
N VAL A 107 4.29 14.37 10.54
CA VAL A 107 2.97 14.09 9.96
C VAL A 107 1.91 14.10 11.04
N GLN A 108 0.73 14.61 10.68
CA GLN A 108 -0.44 14.46 11.51
C GLN A 108 -0.83 12.98 11.52
N ILE A 109 -0.71 12.32 12.68
CA ILE A 109 -1.20 10.95 12.78
C ILE A 109 -2.71 11.01 12.79
N SER A 110 -3.33 10.27 11.86
CA SER A 110 -4.77 10.10 11.85
C SER A 110 -5.17 9.39 13.15
N ALA A 111 -5.63 10.17 14.13
CA ALA A 111 -6.26 9.59 15.30
C ALA A 111 -7.47 8.80 14.79
N HIS A 112 -7.54 7.50 15.11
CA HIS A 112 -8.84 6.83 15.04
C HIS A 112 -9.81 7.72 15.78
N ARG A 113 -10.92 8.08 15.13
CA ARG A 113 -12.01 8.76 15.80
C ARG A 113 -12.47 7.82 16.90
N ARG A 114 -11.98 8.05 18.13
CA ARG A 114 -12.30 7.23 19.29
C ARG A 114 -13.83 7.19 19.38
N PRO A 115 -14.46 6.02 19.36
CA PRO A 115 -15.85 5.95 19.73
C PRO A 115 -15.96 6.36 21.19
N LYS A 116 -16.65 7.48 21.44
CA LYS A 116 -17.03 7.87 22.78
C LYS A 116 -18.37 7.21 23.08
N ALA A 117 -18.34 6.28 24.04
CA ALA A 117 -19.43 5.51 24.62
C ALA A 117 -20.05 4.41 23.73
N TYR A 118 -20.05 3.18 24.25
CA TYR A 118 -20.93 2.09 23.80
C TYR A 118 -21.55 1.38 24.99
N THR A 119 -22.81 0.97 24.79
CA THR A 119 -23.51 -0.08 25.53
C THR A 119 -24.05 -1.10 24.53
N VAL A 120 -23.18 -1.92 23.90
CA VAL A 120 -23.55 -3.17 23.21
C VAL A 120 -22.36 -4.14 23.26
N VAL A 121 -22.65 -5.45 23.33
CA VAL A 121 -21.75 -6.59 23.53
C VAL A 121 -21.06 -6.97 22.21
N GLY A 122 -19.74 -6.77 22.09
CA GLY A 122 -18.89 -7.30 21.00
C GLY A 122 -18.08 -6.24 20.23
N GLU A 123 -16.85 -6.57 19.83
CA GLU A 123 -16.01 -5.70 19.00
C GLU A 123 -16.41 -5.84 17.50
N PRO A 124 -16.43 -4.75 16.71
CA PRO A 124 -16.83 -4.75 15.29
C PRO A 124 -16.00 -5.71 14.42
N TRP A 125 -14.80 -6.00 14.87
CA TRP A 125 -13.78 -6.73 14.13
C TRP A 125 -14.07 -8.23 14.09
N ASP A 126 -14.72 -8.79 15.11
CA ASP A 126 -15.14 -10.19 15.09
C ASP A 126 -16.27 -10.39 14.07
N HIS A 127 -17.19 -9.42 13.98
CA HIS A 127 -18.20 -9.39 12.95
C HIS A 127 -17.58 -9.28 11.56
N TRP A 128 -16.60 -8.40 11.36
CA TRP A 128 -15.86 -8.30 10.10
C TRP A 128 -15.07 -9.57 9.79
N LYS A 129 -14.44 -10.20 10.77
CA LYS A 129 -13.77 -11.49 10.61
C LYS A 129 -14.75 -12.54 10.11
N GLN A 130 -15.91 -12.69 10.75
CA GLN A 130 -16.91 -13.67 10.32
C GLN A 130 -17.41 -13.38 8.90
N ILE A 131 -17.67 -12.11 8.59
CA ILE A 131 -18.18 -11.69 7.29
C ILE A 131 -17.16 -11.91 6.17
N TRP A 132 -15.94 -11.40 6.36
CA TRP A 132 -14.94 -11.34 5.31
C TRP A 132 -14.06 -12.59 5.30
N LYS A 133 -13.80 -13.26 6.43
CA LYS A 133 -13.06 -14.53 6.41
C LYS A 133 -13.90 -15.68 5.89
N ASP A 134 -15.16 -15.78 6.30
CA ASP A 134 -15.99 -16.97 6.02
C ASP A 134 -16.98 -16.73 4.86
N GLY A 135 -16.98 -15.55 4.25
CA GLY A 135 -17.98 -15.16 3.24
C GLY A 135 -19.41 -15.14 3.80
N GLY A 136 -19.56 -15.00 5.12
CA GLY A 136 -20.78 -15.27 5.88
C GLY A 136 -21.79 -14.12 5.95
N TRP A 137 -22.03 -13.41 4.84
CA TRP A 137 -22.94 -12.26 4.79
C TRP A 137 -24.38 -12.60 5.18
N GLU A 138 -24.81 -13.83 4.87
CA GLU A 138 -26.14 -14.34 5.21
C GLU A 138 -26.41 -14.36 6.72
N ARG A 139 -25.36 -14.37 7.55
CA ARG A 139 -25.45 -14.37 9.01
C ARG A 139 -25.39 -12.99 9.63
N SER A 140 -25.18 -11.94 8.84
CA SER A 140 -25.30 -10.58 9.34
C SER A 140 -26.80 -10.29 9.47
N ASP A 141 -27.28 -10.01 10.68
CA ASP A 141 -28.69 -9.63 10.94
C ASP A 141 -29.07 -8.26 10.31
N GLY A 142 -28.28 -7.78 9.35
CA GLY A 142 -28.40 -6.48 8.70
C GLY A 142 -27.94 -5.32 9.58
N TYR A 143 -27.09 -5.56 10.59
CA TYR A 143 -26.59 -4.52 11.47
C TYR A 143 -25.13 -4.17 11.20
N CYS A 144 -24.79 -2.91 11.43
CA CYS A 144 -23.45 -2.39 11.30
C CYS A 144 -23.15 -1.35 12.38
N TRP A 145 -21.88 -0.99 12.46
CA TRP A 145 -21.47 0.19 13.20
C TRP A 145 -21.66 1.43 12.31
N GLY A 146 -22.62 2.27 12.69
CA GLY A 146 -22.88 3.57 12.10
C GLY A 146 -22.21 4.69 12.89
N ARG A 147 -22.08 5.85 12.25
CA ARG A 147 -21.54 7.06 12.86
C ARG A 147 -22.55 8.21 12.72
N THR A 148 -22.86 8.87 13.83
CA THR A 148 -23.61 10.13 13.82
C THR A 148 -22.71 11.24 14.32
N ALA A 149 -22.52 12.27 13.50
CA ALA A 149 -21.95 13.53 13.96
C ALA A 149 -23.07 14.31 14.67
N GLN A 150 -22.86 14.68 15.93
CA GLN A 150 -23.77 15.60 16.60
C GLN A 150 -23.37 17.04 16.23
N GLU A 151 -24.31 17.84 15.73
CA GLU A 151 -24.04 19.21 15.29
C GLU A 151 -23.61 20.13 16.45
N GLN A 152 -24.01 19.81 17.67
CA GLN A 152 -23.87 20.69 18.84
C GLN A 152 -22.67 20.35 19.73
N GLU A 153 -21.99 19.22 19.52
CA GLU A 153 -20.76 18.88 20.23
C GLU A 153 -19.77 18.18 19.29
N PRO A 154 -18.44 18.39 19.45
CA PRO A 154 -17.42 17.65 18.70
C PRO A 154 -17.30 16.17 19.14
N LYS A 155 -18.41 15.56 19.58
CA LYS A 155 -18.49 14.15 19.97
C LYS A 155 -19.07 13.37 18.80
N VAL A 156 -18.22 12.50 18.26
CA VAL A 156 -18.65 11.46 17.33
C VAL A 156 -19.18 10.29 18.14
N VAL A 157 -20.46 9.98 17.97
CA VAL A 157 -21.09 8.80 18.56
C VAL A 157 -21.18 7.73 17.50
N TYR A 158 -20.64 6.57 17.81
CA TYR A 158 -20.84 5.38 17.00
C TYR A 158 -21.98 4.60 17.63
N HIS A 159 -22.83 4.04 16.79
CA HIS A 159 -23.99 3.28 17.25
C HIS A 159 -24.14 2.06 16.36
N PHE A 160 -24.59 0.97 16.96
CA PHE A 160 -24.97 -0.21 16.21
C PHE A 160 -26.34 0.08 15.59
N ARG A 161 -26.40 0.19 14.26
CA ARG A 161 -27.64 0.45 13.53
C ARG A 161 -27.92 -0.64 12.54
N LYS A 162 -29.19 -0.79 12.19
CA LYS A 162 -29.56 -1.58 11.02
C LYS A 162 -29.14 -0.81 9.75
N TRP A 163 -28.55 -1.49 8.79
CA TRP A 163 -28.43 -0.97 7.43
C TRP A 163 -29.82 -0.76 6.86
N ASP A 164 -29.99 0.30 6.07
CA ASP A 164 -31.13 0.34 5.19
C ASP A 164 -30.98 -0.76 4.10
N PRO A 165 -32.07 -1.19 3.46
CA PRO A 165 -32.02 -2.28 2.50
C PRO A 165 -31.04 -2.05 1.35
N LYS A 166 -30.84 -0.79 0.92
CA LYS A 166 -29.91 -0.46 -0.16
C LYS A 166 -28.48 -0.64 0.30
N GLU A 167 -28.09 -0.04 1.43
CA GLU A 167 -26.75 -0.20 2.01
C GLU A 167 -26.39 -1.66 2.26
N LEU A 168 -27.33 -2.46 2.80
CA LEU A 168 -27.12 -3.89 3.03
C LEU A 168 -26.81 -4.63 1.72
N GLU A 169 -27.54 -4.33 0.65
CA GLU A 169 -27.30 -4.91 -0.66
C GLU A 169 -25.94 -4.51 -1.22
N GLU A 170 -25.53 -3.24 -1.09
CA GLU A 170 -24.18 -2.82 -1.49
C GLU A 170 -23.11 -3.62 -0.74
N LYS A 171 -23.29 -3.83 0.56
CA LYS A 171 -22.31 -4.52 1.41
C LYS A 171 -22.23 -6.01 1.11
N ARG A 172 -23.37 -6.66 0.83
CA ARG A 172 -23.40 -8.04 0.32
C ARG A 172 -22.59 -8.19 -0.95
N LYS A 173 -22.76 -7.28 -1.91
CA LYS A 173 -21.98 -7.28 -3.16
C LYS A 173 -20.48 -7.13 -2.92
N VAL A 174 -20.05 -6.21 -2.06
CA VAL A 174 -18.63 -6.09 -1.67
C VAL A 174 -18.15 -7.41 -1.07
N GLY A 175 -18.99 -8.04 -0.26
CA GLY A 175 -18.81 -9.38 0.29
C GLY A 175 -18.55 -10.48 -0.70
N ASP A 176 -19.45 -10.60 -1.69
CA ASP A 176 -19.36 -11.60 -2.74
C ASP A 176 -18.13 -11.38 -3.63
N ILE A 177 -17.81 -10.11 -3.93
CA ILE A 177 -16.58 -9.71 -4.63
C ILE A 177 -15.37 -10.22 -3.86
N TRP A 178 -15.31 -9.92 -2.56
CA TRP A 178 -14.19 -10.35 -1.73
C TRP A 178 -14.11 -11.88 -1.65
N LYS A 179 -15.23 -12.58 -1.49
CA LYS A 179 -15.25 -14.05 -1.48
C LYS A 179 -14.64 -14.62 -2.76
N SER A 180 -15.07 -14.14 -3.92
CA SER A 180 -14.52 -14.52 -5.22
C SER A 180 -13.02 -14.25 -5.31
N MET A 181 -12.57 -13.04 -4.93
CA MET A 181 -11.16 -12.68 -4.90
C MET A 181 -10.36 -13.56 -3.92
N SER A 182 -10.89 -13.83 -2.73
CA SER A 182 -10.22 -14.67 -1.73
C SER A 182 -10.00 -16.10 -2.23
N HIS A 183 -10.99 -16.67 -2.95
CA HIS A 183 -10.83 -17.95 -3.62
C HIS A 183 -9.75 -17.87 -4.70
N ARG A 184 -9.75 -16.83 -5.52
CA ARG A 184 -8.71 -16.64 -6.55
C ARG A 184 -7.31 -16.51 -5.94
N LEU A 185 -7.14 -15.88 -4.77
CA LEU A 185 -5.86 -15.87 -4.06
C LEU A 185 -5.40 -17.28 -3.69
N VAL A 186 -6.30 -18.10 -3.14
CA VAL A 186 -5.99 -19.48 -2.75
C VAL A 186 -5.62 -20.31 -3.98
N GLU A 187 -6.34 -20.16 -5.09
CA GLU A 187 -6.02 -20.80 -6.36
C GLU A 187 -4.63 -20.41 -6.85
N LEU A 188 -4.35 -19.11 -6.94
CA LEU A 188 -3.04 -18.61 -7.39
C LEU A 188 -1.89 -19.10 -6.51
N VAL A 189 -2.06 -19.08 -5.19
CA VAL A 189 -1.08 -19.61 -4.24
C VAL A 189 -0.87 -21.12 -4.44
N THR A 190 -1.93 -21.87 -4.72
CA THR A 190 -1.87 -23.31 -4.98
C THR A 190 -1.18 -23.62 -6.32
N GLU A 191 -1.59 -22.93 -7.38
CA GLU A 191 -1.03 -23.02 -8.74
C GLU A 191 0.49 -22.77 -8.73
N HIS A 192 0.94 -21.78 -7.95
CA HIS A 192 2.35 -21.39 -7.85
C HIS A 192 3.07 -21.93 -6.62
N SER A 193 2.49 -22.91 -5.92
CA SER A 193 2.98 -23.44 -4.63
C SER A 193 4.44 -23.89 -4.68
N ALA A 194 4.91 -24.51 -5.77
CA ALA A 194 6.30 -24.93 -5.93
C ALA A 194 7.30 -23.77 -5.75
N ARG A 195 6.95 -22.56 -6.23
CA ARG A 195 7.77 -21.34 -6.14
C ARG A 195 7.69 -20.67 -4.77
N LEU A 196 6.67 -21.00 -4.00
CA LEU A 196 6.38 -20.42 -2.69
C LEU A 196 6.81 -21.33 -1.53
N THR A 197 7.43 -22.47 -1.84
CA THR A 197 7.85 -23.49 -0.85
C THR A 197 8.76 -22.97 0.25
N ASN A 198 9.58 -21.96 -0.05
CA ASN A 198 10.53 -21.39 0.90
C ASN A 198 10.00 -20.14 1.61
N ILE A 199 8.75 -19.73 1.37
CA ILE A 199 8.19 -18.55 2.04
C ILE A 199 8.03 -18.84 3.54
N ASP A 200 8.74 -18.10 4.36
CA ASP A 200 8.64 -18.16 5.83
C ASP A 200 7.90 -16.94 6.40
N ARG A 201 7.76 -15.87 5.61
CA ARG A 201 7.19 -14.61 6.06
C ARG A 201 6.46 -13.85 4.94
N ILE A 202 5.38 -13.17 5.33
CA ILE A 202 4.70 -12.16 4.54
C ILE A 202 4.90 -10.80 5.19
N ILE A 203 5.31 -9.80 4.40
CA ILE A 203 5.42 -8.42 4.89
C ILE A 203 4.51 -7.50 4.08
N CYS A 204 3.62 -6.83 4.82
CA CYS A 204 2.60 -5.94 4.30
C CYS A 204 3.00 -4.47 4.48
N PHE A 205 2.89 -3.65 3.43
CA PHE A 205 3.14 -2.21 3.50
C PHE A 205 1.95 -1.41 2.97
N GLY A 206 1.55 -0.36 3.68
CA GLY A 206 0.56 0.61 3.19
C GLY A 206 -0.88 0.09 3.12
N LEU A 207 -1.22 -0.97 3.84
CA LEU A 207 -2.59 -1.53 3.83
C LEU A 207 -3.61 -0.65 4.58
N GLY A 208 -3.19 0.51 5.06
CA GLY A 208 -4.01 1.53 5.71
C GLY A 208 -4.37 1.20 7.15
N ASN A 209 -5.06 2.14 7.79
CA ASN A 209 -5.52 2.03 9.16
C ASN A 209 -6.89 1.31 9.28
N MET A 210 -7.12 0.70 10.44
CA MET A 210 -8.37 0.01 10.74
C MET A 210 -9.47 1.01 11.07
N THR A 211 -10.33 1.31 10.09
CA THR A 211 -11.50 2.18 10.30
C THR A 211 -12.79 1.36 10.40
N TYR A 212 -13.76 1.82 11.21
CA TYR A 212 -15.07 1.16 11.31
C TYR A 212 -15.99 1.43 10.11
N GLU A 213 -15.71 2.49 9.35
CA GLU A 213 -16.60 2.97 8.30
C GLU A 213 -16.32 2.27 6.96
N LYS A 214 -15.07 1.89 6.70
CA LYS A 214 -14.62 1.36 5.42
C LYS A 214 -13.90 0.02 5.59
N PRO A 215 -14.41 -1.08 4.99
CA PRO A 215 -13.81 -2.40 5.15
C PRO A 215 -12.50 -2.57 4.38
N ARG A 216 -12.13 -1.62 3.52
CA ARG A 216 -10.95 -1.66 2.65
C ARG A 216 -9.69 -2.15 3.35
N SER A 217 -9.23 -1.44 4.37
CA SER A 217 -7.99 -1.83 5.05
C SER A 217 -8.12 -3.21 5.71
N PHE A 218 -9.28 -3.55 6.28
CA PHE A 218 -9.49 -4.90 6.80
C PHE A 218 -9.40 -5.97 5.72
N ILE A 219 -10.04 -5.76 4.57
CA ILE A 219 -10.01 -6.68 3.42
C ILE A 219 -8.58 -6.85 2.90
N GLN A 220 -7.80 -5.76 2.83
CA GLN A 220 -6.39 -5.81 2.43
C GLN A 220 -5.55 -6.66 3.39
N HIS A 221 -5.73 -6.52 4.70
CA HIS A 221 -5.05 -7.38 5.68
C HIS A 221 -5.61 -8.82 5.66
N ALA A 222 -6.90 -9.00 5.38
CA ALA A 222 -7.50 -10.31 5.22
C ALA A 222 -6.90 -11.06 4.01
N ALA A 223 -6.54 -10.37 2.93
CA ALA A 223 -5.79 -10.96 1.82
C ALA A 223 -4.43 -11.51 2.24
N ALA A 224 -3.69 -10.78 3.07
CA ALA A 224 -2.44 -11.28 3.64
C ALA A 224 -2.66 -12.55 4.49
N ALA A 225 -3.69 -12.54 5.34
CA ALA A 225 -4.07 -13.70 6.13
C ALA A 225 -4.52 -14.89 5.27
N THR A 226 -5.26 -14.66 4.18
CA THR A 226 -5.68 -15.69 3.23
C THR A 226 -4.47 -16.34 2.54
N ILE A 227 -3.50 -15.54 2.08
CA ILE A 227 -2.26 -16.07 1.46
C ILE A 227 -1.48 -16.89 2.49
N ARG A 228 -1.31 -16.39 3.73
CA ARG A 228 -0.67 -17.14 4.83
C ARG A 228 -1.36 -18.48 5.07
N ASP A 229 -2.68 -18.45 5.26
CA ASP A 229 -3.46 -19.64 5.60
C ASP A 229 -3.38 -20.68 4.46
N ALA A 230 -3.40 -20.23 3.19
CA ALA A 230 -3.22 -21.10 2.01
C ALA A 230 -1.81 -21.73 1.95
N LEU A 231 -0.75 -20.94 2.17
CA LEU A 231 0.63 -21.44 2.19
C LEU A 231 0.87 -22.44 3.33
N ASN A 232 0.37 -22.16 4.54
CA ASN A 232 0.46 -23.09 5.67
C ASN A 232 -0.29 -24.41 5.40
N ALA A 233 -1.42 -24.36 4.68
CA ALA A 233 -2.16 -25.56 4.30
C ALA A 233 -1.40 -26.43 3.28
N LEU A 234 -0.64 -25.80 2.36
CA LEU A 234 0.22 -26.48 1.39
C LEU A 234 1.48 -27.06 2.04
N HIS A 235 1.94 -26.47 3.15
CA HIS A 235 3.16 -26.84 3.86
C HIS A 235 2.92 -27.11 5.35
N PRO A 236 2.10 -28.12 5.73
CA PRO A 236 1.68 -28.33 7.12
C PRO A 236 2.80 -28.76 8.07
N HIS A 237 3.99 -29.06 7.55
CA HIS A 237 5.16 -29.49 8.32
C HIS A 237 6.21 -28.39 8.52
N THR A 238 5.99 -27.19 7.97
CA THR A 238 6.86 -26.04 8.21
C THR A 238 6.35 -25.22 9.40
N PRO A 239 7.21 -24.39 10.03
CA PRO A 239 6.75 -23.39 10.98
C PRO A 239 5.64 -22.52 10.35
N PRO A 240 4.66 -22.07 11.15
CA PRO A 240 3.63 -21.17 10.64
C PRO A 240 4.24 -19.88 10.07
N ILE A 241 3.81 -19.51 8.87
CA ILE A 241 4.27 -18.29 8.21
C ILE A 241 3.88 -17.06 9.02
N GLU A 242 4.88 -16.23 9.32
CA GLU A 242 4.69 -14.96 10.02
C GLU A 242 4.11 -13.91 9.07
N VAL A 243 3.23 -13.04 9.58
CA VAL A 243 2.71 -11.89 8.82
C VAL A 243 3.01 -10.63 9.59
N LEU A 244 3.86 -9.78 9.01
CA LEU A 244 4.17 -8.46 9.52
C LEU A 244 3.42 -7.41 8.71
N ALA A 245 2.89 -6.37 9.36
CA ALA A 245 2.31 -5.21 8.70
C ALA A 245 2.98 -3.93 9.17
N GLN A 246 3.42 -3.11 8.22
CA GLN A 246 3.99 -1.80 8.46
C GLN A 246 3.17 -0.73 7.74
N ASP A 247 2.54 0.14 8.53
CA ASP A 247 1.87 1.32 8.03
C ASP A 247 2.08 2.48 9.02
N PRO A 248 2.53 3.67 8.57
CA PRO A 248 2.66 4.84 9.44
C PRO A 248 1.35 5.23 10.15
N GLU A 249 0.20 4.87 9.60
CA GLU A 249 -1.11 5.17 10.19
C GLU A 249 -1.57 4.17 11.27
N HIS A 250 -0.79 3.11 11.54
CA HIS A 250 -1.13 2.13 12.58
C HIS A 250 -0.91 2.70 13.99
N CYS A 251 -2.01 3.11 14.64
CA CYS A 251 -2.02 3.37 16.08
C CYS A 251 -2.15 2.06 16.89
N ASP A 252 -1.97 2.13 18.21
CA ASP A 252 -2.09 0.98 19.14
C ASP A 252 -3.36 0.14 18.94
N LYS A 253 -4.48 0.78 18.62
CA LYS A 253 -5.73 0.08 18.34
C LYS A 253 -5.67 -0.75 17.05
N CYS A 254 -5.09 -0.23 15.96
CA CYS A 254 -4.83 -1.05 14.76
C CYS A 254 -4.03 -2.28 15.12
N ARG A 255 -2.97 -2.11 15.92
CA ARG A 255 -2.05 -3.18 16.33
C ARG A 255 -2.81 -4.28 17.06
N ASP A 256 -3.62 -3.90 18.04
CA ASP A 256 -4.45 -4.82 18.80
C ASP A 256 -5.44 -5.59 17.92
N ILE A 257 -6.10 -4.90 16.99
CA ILE A 257 -7.08 -5.52 16.09
C ILE A 257 -6.40 -6.52 15.16
N LEU A 258 -5.31 -6.11 14.50
CA LEU A 258 -4.59 -6.95 13.55
C LEU A 258 -4.02 -8.20 14.23
N ALA A 259 -3.44 -8.05 15.42
CA ALA A 259 -2.93 -9.16 16.21
C ALA A 259 -4.04 -10.12 16.64
N LYS A 260 -5.12 -9.61 17.26
CA LYS A 260 -6.19 -10.47 17.84
C LYS A 260 -7.08 -11.10 16.78
N THR A 261 -7.40 -10.36 15.71
CA THR A 261 -8.41 -10.76 14.74
C THR A 261 -7.80 -11.57 13.60
N LEU A 262 -6.67 -11.13 13.05
CA LEU A 262 -6.05 -11.70 11.84
C LEU A 262 -4.71 -12.42 12.10
N ASN A 263 -4.20 -12.37 13.34
CA ASN A 263 -2.87 -12.87 13.70
C ASN A 263 -1.76 -12.23 12.84
N ILE A 264 -1.79 -10.90 12.76
CA ILE A 264 -0.82 -10.08 12.04
C ILE A 264 -0.08 -9.21 13.06
N GLU A 265 1.25 -9.37 13.13
CA GLU A 265 2.09 -8.48 13.94
C GLU A 265 2.24 -7.16 13.21
N THR A 266 2.04 -6.05 13.93
CA THR A 266 2.35 -4.73 13.39
C THR A 266 3.75 -4.33 13.80
N VAL A 267 4.51 -3.80 12.85
CA VAL A 267 5.86 -3.31 13.09
C VAL A 267 5.93 -1.82 12.83
N SER A 268 6.83 -1.15 13.55
CA SER A 268 7.10 0.28 13.41
C SER A 268 8.53 0.49 12.93
N ASN A 269 8.89 1.75 12.61
CA ASN A 269 10.28 2.17 12.45
C ASN A 269 11.02 1.38 11.38
N LEU A 270 10.59 1.49 10.11
CA LEU A 270 11.09 0.78 8.92
C LEU A 270 11.43 -0.72 9.11
N ARG A 271 11.01 -1.36 10.21
CA ARG A 271 11.39 -2.72 10.58
C ARG A 271 10.88 -3.72 9.55
N GLY A 272 9.74 -3.45 8.94
CA GLY A 272 9.23 -4.24 7.82
C GLY A 272 10.25 -4.36 6.69
N LEU A 273 11.00 -3.29 6.35
CA LEU A 273 12.04 -3.36 5.32
C LEU A 273 13.26 -4.17 5.76
N PHE A 274 13.55 -4.20 7.06
CA PHE A 274 14.65 -5.00 7.63
C PHE A 274 14.40 -6.49 7.63
N GLU A 275 13.14 -6.84 7.86
CA GLU A 275 12.71 -8.22 7.98
C GLU A 275 12.58 -8.90 6.60
N ILE A 276 12.86 -8.17 5.52
CA ILE A 276 12.90 -8.71 4.15
C ILE A 276 14.13 -9.58 3.96
N THR A 277 13.85 -10.83 3.60
CA THR A 277 14.80 -11.89 3.28
C THR A 277 14.54 -12.42 1.86
N PRO A 278 15.40 -13.32 1.34
CA PRO A 278 15.13 -14.02 0.08
C PRO A 278 13.86 -14.88 0.10
N ASN A 279 13.29 -15.13 1.28
CA ASN A 279 12.12 -15.97 1.53
C ASN A 279 10.87 -15.15 1.88
N THR A 280 10.90 -13.83 1.68
CA THR A 280 9.80 -12.94 2.04
C THR A 280 8.85 -12.71 0.88
N LEU A 281 7.57 -13.02 1.07
CA LEU A 281 6.49 -12.58 0.18
C LEU A 281 6.09 -11.16 0.59
N VAL A 282 5.97 -10.27 -0.40
CA VAL A 282 5.64 -8.87 -0.14
C VAL A 282 4.23 -8.56 -0.61
N ILE A 283 3.46 -7.87 0.23
CA ILE A 283 2.19 -7.27 -0.16
C ILE A 283 2.35 -5.77 0.07
N ALA A 284 2.15 -4.96 -0.96
CA ALA A 284 2.13 -3.53 -0.75
C ALA A 284 0.97 -2.90 -1.51
N MET A 285 0.30 -1.93 -0.90
CA MET A 285 -0.85 -1.26 -1.50
C MET A 285 -0.80 0.20 -1.12
N SER A 286 -1.15 1.09 -2.04
CA SER A 286 -1.33 2.53 -1.77
C SER A 286 -0.18 3.18 -0.97
N THR A 287 1.06 2.71 -1.12
CA THR A 287 2.20 3.26 -0.41
C THR A 287 2.58 4.61 -1.00
N SER A 288 2.70 5.64 -0.17
CA SER A 288 3.20 6.95 -0.58
C SER A 288 4.72 6.97 -0.78
N ALA A 289 5.42 6.07 -0.08
CA ALA A 289 6.83 5.78 -0.33
C ALA A 289 6.98 4.73 -1.44
N ARG A 290 8.14 4.72 -2.11
CA ARG A 290 8.47 3.76 -3.19
C ARG A 290 8.85 2.38 -2.68
N ILE A 291 7.97 1.80 -1.89
CA ILE A 291 8.24 0.55 -1.20
C ILE A 291 8.65 -0.55 -2.19
N ARG A 292 7.96 -0.70 -3.33
CA ARG A 292 8.31 -1.72 -4.33
C ARG A 292 9.73 -1.59 -4.88
N SER A 293 10.16 -0.36 -5.16
CA SER A 293 11.48 -0.07 -5.71
C SER A 293 12.57 -0.28 -4.67
N ILE A 294 12.32 0.14 -3.43
CA ILE A 294 13.20 -0.14 -2.29
C ILE A 294 13.35 -1.65 -2.10
N ILE A 295 12.25 -2.41 -2.19
CA ILE A 295 12.27 -3.85 -2.02
C ILE A 295 13.05 -4.55 -3.14
N ALA A 296 12.85 -4.14 -4.39
CA ALA A 296 13.62 -4.64 -5.51
C ALA A 296 15.12 -4.36 -5.35
N ASP A 297 15.50 -3.17 -4.89
CA ASP A 297 16.89 -2.81 -4.59
C ASP A 297 17.44 -3.65 -3.42
N LEU A 298 16.69 -3.82 -2.32
CA LEU A 298 17.09 -4.60 -1.14
C LEU A 298 17.27 -6.09 -1.43
N THR A 299 16.61 -6.61 -2.46
CA THR A 299 16.64 -8.02 -2.85
C THR A 299 17.32 -8.24 -4.21
N LEU A 300 18.04 -7.23 -4.71
CA LEU A 300 18.66 -7.23 -6.04
C LEU A 300 19.62 -8.42 -6.22
N GLU A 301 20.42 -8.73 -5.19
CA GLU A 301 21.36 -9.86 -5.20
C GLU A 301 20.68 -11.24 -5.31
N HIS A 302 19.37 -11.29 -5.03
CA HIS A 302 18.53 -12.49 -5.13
C HIS A 302 17.54 -12.43 -6.30
N GLY A 303 17.65 -11.42 -7.17
CA GLY A 303 16.75 -11.22 -8.30
C GLY A 303 15.33 -10.81 -7.90
N GLY A 304 15.14 -10.20 -6.72
CA GLY A 304 13.83 -9.81 -6.19
C GLY A 304 13.22 -10.79 -5.17
N PRO A 305 12.12 -10.41 -4.51
CA PRO A 305 11.39 -11.30 -3.60
C PRO A 305 10.75 -12.47 -4.37
N PRO A 306 10.54 -13.66 -3.77
CA PRO A 306 9.94 -14.79 -4.48
C PRO A 306 8.55 -14.49 -5.01
N ALA A 307 7.78 -13.66 -4.31
CA ALA A 307 6.51 -13.16 -4.83
C ALA A 307 6.17 -11.78 -4.27
N MET A 308 5.39 -11.02 -5.06
CA MET A 308 4.90 -9.70 -4.70
C MET A 308 3.46 -9.52 -5.17
N LEU A 309 2.56 -9.12 -4.27
CA LEU A 309 1.20 -8.67 -4.62
C LEU A 309 1.19 -7.14 -4.59
N TYR A 310 1.04 -6.52 -5.76
CA TYR A 310 1.12 -5.06 -5.91
C TYR A 310 0.29 -4.55 -7.09
N ASN A 311 0.16 -3.23 -7.22
CA ASN A 311 -0.30 -2.59 -8.45
C ASN A 311 0.61 -2.95 -9.64
N VAL A 312 0.14 -2.64 -10.85
CA VAL A 312 0.92 -2.83 -12.08
C VAL A 312 2.31 -2.16 -11.96
N ILE A 313 3.35 -2.96 -12.13
CA ILE A 313 4.71 -2.52 -12.42
C ILE A 313 4.76 -2.17 -13.91
N GLY A 314 4.98 -0.89 -14.21
CA GLY A 314 5.06 -0.37 -15.57
C GLY A 314 6.41 -0.68 -16.22
N ASP A 315 6.59 -0.16 -17.43
CA ASP A 315 7.86 -0.18 -18.17
C ASP A 315 8.40 1.25 -18.32
N GLN A 316 7.95 2.17 -17.47
CA GLN A 316 8.28 3.61 -17.55
C GLN A 316 9.78 3.87 -17.49
N TRP A 317 10.55 2.97 -16.86
CA TRP A 317 12.01 3.02 -16.86
C TRP A 317 12.65 2.76 -18.23
N LEU A 318 11.99 1.96 -19.07
CA LEU A 318 12.46 1.60 -20.42
C LEU A 318 12.03 2.63 -21.46
N GLU A 319 11.04 3.48 -21.15
CA GLU A 319 10.57 4.49 -22.08
C GLU A 319 11.55 5.68 -22.16
N PRO A 320 11.96 6.09 -23.37
CA PRO A 320 12.87 7.21 -23.55
C PRO A 320 12.19 8.50 -23.10
N GLN A 321 12.63 9.01 -21.94
CA GLN A 321 12.36 10.31 -21.35
C GLN A 321 10.90 10.75 -21.38
N ILE A 322 10.25 10.70 -20.20
CA ILE A 322 9.04 11.47 -19.92
C ILE A 322 9.30 12.89 -20.45
N LYS A 323 8.49 13.29 -21.45
CA LYS A 323 8.58 14.61 -22.05
C LYS A 323 8.65 15.66 -20.93
N PRO A 324 9.61 16.60 -20.92
CA PRO A 324 9.78 17.59 -19.85
C PRO A 324 8.50 18.38 -19.53
N GLU A 325 7.61 18.51 -20.51
CA GLU A 325 6.30 19.16 -20.40
C GLU A 325 5.20 18.34 -19.73
N SER A 326 5.41 17.05 -19.45
CA SER A 326 4.46 16.20 -18.74
C SER A 326 4.49 16.51 -17.24
N THR A 327 3.43 17.15 -16.74
CA THR A 327 3.20 17.32 -15.29
C THR A 327 2.81 16.02 -14.59
N ASP A 328 2.64 14.92 -15.33
CA ASP A 328 2.31 13.61 -14.80
C ASP A 328 3.57 12.95 -14.22
N LEU A 329 4.07 13.54 -13.13
CA LEU A 329 5.02 12.88 -12.26
C LEU A 329 4.27 11.72 -11.60
N VAL A 330 4.47 10.52 -12.13
CA VAL A 330 4.00 9.29 -11.51
C VAL A 330 4.56 9.29 -10.09
N ALA A 331 3.70 9.16 -9.07
CA ALA A 331 4.12 9.25 -7.66
C ALA A 331 5.18 8.18 -7.29
N ASP A 332 5.28 7.12 -8.09
CA ASP A 332 6.15 5.97 -7.86
C ASP A 332 6.65 5.40 -9.21
N PRO A 333 7.57 6.05 -9.95
CA PRO A 333 8.16 5.46 -11.15
C PRO A 333 8.92 4.19 -10.82
N ASP A 334 8.87 3.27 -11.76
CA ASP A 334 9.55 1.98 -11.64
C ASP A 334 11.07 2.16 -11.78
N THR A 335 11.84 1.39 -11.00
CA THR A 335 13.31 1.39 -11.07
C THR A 335 13.83 0.27 -11.97
N GLU A 336 15.10 0.34 -12.37
CA GLU A 336 15.73 -0.73 -13.17
C GLU A 336 15.59 -2.10 -12.49
N ALA A 337 15.90 -2.18 -11.19
CA ALA A 337 15.79 -3.41 -10.41
C ALA A 337 14.36 -3.95 -10.37
N LEU A 338 13.37 -3.05 -10.25
CA LEU A 338 11.96 -3.43 -10.22
C LEU A 338 11.46 -3.92 -11.59
N VAL A 339 11.86 -3.26 -12.68
CA VAL A 339 11.53 -3.71 -14.04
C VAL A 339 12.23 -5.03 -14.35
N ALA A 340 13.49 -5.18 -13.95
CA ALA A 340 14.20 -6.45 -14.03
C ALA A 340 13.44 -7.54 -13.27
N TYR A 341 13.04 -7.30 -12.02
CA TYR A 341 12.22 -8.22 -11.24
C TYR A 341 10.93 -8.62 -11.99
N LYS A 342 10.14 -7.65 -12.47
CA LYS A 342 8.93 -7.90 -13.28
C LYS A 342 9.20 -8.82 -14.47
N ASN A 343 10.27 -8.58 -15.23
CA ASN A 343 10.60 -9.39 -16.40
C ASN A 343 10.98 -10.84 -16.05
N HIS A 344 11.48 -11.04 -14.83
CA HIS A 344 11.78 -12.35 -14.26
C HIS A 344 10.57 -12.98 -13.54
N CYS A 345 9.37 -12.40 -13.62
CA CYS A 345 8.17 -12.93 -12.99
C CYS A 345 7.19 -13.56 -13.99
N ILE A 346 6.40 -14.51 -13.48
CA ILE A 346 5.07 -14.84 -14.00
C ILE A 346 4.12 -13.83 -13.38
N VAL A 347 3.30 -13.17 -14.20
CA VAL A 347 2.41 -12.09 -13.75
C VAL A 347 0.97 -12.54 -13.88
N GLU A 348 0.32 -12.73 -12.76
CA GLU A 348 -1.08 -13.17 -12.70
C GLU A 348 -1.99 -11.98 -12.40
N ALA A 349 -3.11 -11.91 -13.11
CA ALA A 349 -4.16 -10.95 -12.80
C ALA A 349 -4.93 -11.45 -11.57
N PHE A 350 -4.98 -10.62 -10.53
CA PHE A 350 -5.70 -10.93 -9.30
C PHE A 350 -7.03 -10.18 -9.20
N GLY A 351 -7.05 -8.90 -9.60
CA GLY A 351 -8.19 -8.01 -9.40
C GLY A 351 -9.33 -8.10 -10.41
N ASP A 352 -9.15 -8.83 -11.51
CA ASP A 352 -10.08 -8.84 -12.64
C ASP A 352 -11.04 -10.04 -12.57
N VAL A 353 -11.88 -10.05 -11.55
CA VAL A 353 -12.94 -11.07 -11.37
C VAL A 353 -14.19 -10.73 -12.19
N GLU A 354 -14.97 -11.74 -12.59
CA GLU A 354 -16.27 -11.55 -13.27
C GLU A 354 -17.29 -10.93 -12.31
N LEU A 355 -17.52 -9.62 -12.43
CA LEU A 355 -18.42 -8.87 -11.55
C LEU A 355 -19.62 -8.26 -12.26
N LEU A 356 -19.58 -8.13 -13.58
CA LEU A 356 -20.53 -7.31 -14.34
C LEU A 356 -21.29 -8.15 -15.36
N ARG A 357 -22.46 -8.67 -14.96
CA ARG A 357 -23.29 -9.53 -15.84
C ARG A 357 -22.48 -10.72 -16.41
N GLY A 358 -21.60 -11.29 -15.59
CA GLY A 358 -20.68 -12.36 -15.99
C GLY A 358 -19.47 -11.88 -16.80
N MET A 359 -19.13 -10.60 -16.75
CA MET A 359 -17.93 -10.03 -17.38
C MET A 359 -16.92 -9.56 -16.34
N THR A 360 -15.64 -9.65 -16.68
CA THR A 360 -14.58 -9.03 -15.86
C THR A 360 -14.61 -7.50 -15.95
N ASN A 361 -13.91 -6.81 -15.07
CA ASN A 361 -13.78 -5.34 -15.15
C ASN A 361 -13.14 -4.93 -16.47
N ARG A 362 -12.11 -5.66 -16.90
CA ARG A 362 -11.43 -5.40 -18.17
C ARG A 362 -12.35 -5.61 -19.36
N GLU A 363 -13.13 -6.69 -19.36
CA GLU A 363 -14.11 -6.95 -20.42
C GLU A 363 -15.19 -5.88 -20.46
N TRP A 364 -15.65 -5.43 -19.30
CA TRP A 364 -16.61 -4.35 -19.21
C TRP A 364 -16.05 -3.04 -19.74
N TYR A 365 -14.88 -2.60 -19.28
CA TYR A 365 -14.25 -1.36 -19.78
C TYR A 365 -13.92 -1.44 -21.28
N ALA A 366 -13.64 -2.63 -21.81
CA ALA A 366 -13.44 -2.83 -23.24
C ALA A 366 -14.73 -2.71 -24.07
N LYS A 367 -15.90 -3.04 -23.49
CA LYS A 367 -17.21 -3.01 -24.17
C LYS A 367 -18.02 -1.74 -23.89
N ASN A 368 -17.86 -1.18 -22.71
CA ASN A 368 -18.64 -0.07 -22.17
C ASN A 368 -17.66 0.99 -21.65
N ILE A 369 -17.41 2.02 -22.46
CA ILE A 369 -16.82 3.26 -21.98
C ILE A 369 -18.00 4.04 -21.38
N PRO A 370 -18.00 4.45 -20.09
CA PRO A 370 -16.86 5.16 -19.55
C PRO A 370 -16.65 4.98 -18.01
N TYR A 371 -15.61 5.60 -17.45
CA TYR A 371 -15.45 5.70 -15.99
C TYR A 371 -16.66 6.41 -15.36
N VAL A 372 -16.99 6.12 -14.10
CA VAL A 372 -18.11 6.79 -13.39
C VAL A 372 -18.01 8.32 -13.46
N ALA A 373 -16.79 8.86 -13.47
CA ALA A 373 -16.55 10.29 -13.66
C ALA A 373 -17.01 10.77 -15.05
N GLU A 374 -16.71 10.02 -16.10
CA GLU A 374 -17.09 10.33 -17.47
C GLU A 374 -18.61 10.11 -17.70
N MET A 375 -19.25 9.14 -17.02
CA MET A 375 -20.71 8.95 -17.08
C MET A 375 -21.49 10.17 -16.58
N LYS A 376 -20.93 10.90 -15.61
CA LYS A 376 -21.53 12.14 -15.09
C LYS A 376 -21.50 13.28 -16.10
N HIS A 377 -20.58 13.23 -17.07
CA HIS A 377 -20.39 14.25 -18.09
C HIS A 377 -20.92 13.85 -19.46
N ALA A 378 -21.40 12.61 -19.61
CA ALA A 378 -21.97 12.13 -20.86
C ALA A 378 -23.28 12.87 -21.20
N PRO A 379 -23.58 13.07 -22.50
CA PRO A 379 -24.85 13.62 -22.93
C PRO A 379 -26.05 12.88 -22.32
N GLU A 380 -27.16 13.61 -22.15
CA GLU A 380 -28.38 12.99 -21.66
C GLU A 380 -28.86 11.89 -22.62
N GLY A 381 -29.27 10.75 -22.07
CA GLY A 381 -29.68 9.57 -22.85
C GLY A 381 -28.54 8.66 -23.35
N THR A 382 -27.26 9.00 -23.13
CA THR A 382 -26.14 8.12 -23.54
C THR A 382 -26.12 6.78 -22.80
N TYR A 383 -26.50 6.78 -21.53
CA TYR A 383 -26.58 5.57 -20.71
C TYR A 383 -27.96 5.47 -20.04
N SER A 384 -28.46 4.24 -19.92
CA SER A 384 -29.68 3.99 -19.15
C SER A 384 -29.46 4.31 -17.66
N ALA A 385 -30.55 4.54 -16.92
CA ALA A 385 -30.46 4.74 -15.47
C ALA A 385 -29.88 3.51 -14.76
N GLU A 386 -30.23 2.32 -15.24
CA GLU A 386 -29.74 1.05 -14.71
C GLU A 386 -28.22 0.91 -14.89
N ASP A 387 -27.69 1.25 -16.06
CA ASP A 387 -26.24 1.18 -16.31
C ASP A 387 -25.47 2.18 -15.43
N LYS A 388 -26.04 3.36 -15.18
CA LYS A 388 -25.45 4.37 -14.28
C LYS A 388 -25.42 3.89 -12.83
N ASP A 389 -26.51 3.31 -12.35
CA ASP A 389 -26.62 2.79 -10.98
C ASP A 389 -25.69 1.58 -10.77
N GLU A 390 -25.61 0.67 -11.75
CA GLU A 390 -24.73 -0.50 -11.71
C GLU A 390 -23.25 -0.10 -11.72
N ALA A 391 -22.85 0.82 -12.61
CA ALA A 391 -21.48 1.33 -12.66
C ALA A 391 -21.09 2.07 -11.36
N GLN A 392 -22.00 2.88 -10.80
CA GLN A 392 -21.75 3.60 -9.55
C GLN A 392 -21.60 2.65 -8.36
N LEU A 393 -22.43 1.60 -8.32
CA LEU A 393 -22.36 0.56 -7.29
C LEU A 393 -21.06 -0.25 -7.37
N LEU A 394 -20.67 -0.65 -8.58
CA LEU A 394 -19.42 -1.35 -8.82
C LEU A 394 -18.22 -0.48 -8.42
N HIS A 395 -18.17 0.77 -8.89
CA HIS A 395 -17.07 1.68 -8.55
C HIS A 395 -16.98 1.87 -7.02
N SER A 396 -18.12 1.97 -6.33
CA SER A 396 -18.15 2.01 -4.85
C SER A 396 -17.57 0.72 -4.25
N ALA A 397 -17.96 -0.44 -4.77
CA ALA A 397 -17.50 -1.73 -4.27
C ALA A 397 -16.00 -1.97 -4.55
N GLN A 398 -15.53 -1.68 -5.77
CA GLN A 398 -14.13 -1.71 -6.16
C GLN A 398 -13.29 -0.77 -5.31
N PHE A 399 -13.77 0.44 -5.03
CA PHE A 399 -13.06 1.38 -4.15
C PHE A 399 -12.98 0.86 -2.71
N GLN A 400 -13.99 0.10 -2.26
CA GLN A 400 -14.03 -0.52 -0.94
C GLN A 400 -13.14 -1.76 -0.83
N VAL A 401 -12.87 -2.49 -1.90
CA VAL A 401 -11.99 -3.66 -1.90
C VAL A 401 -10.55 -3.28 -2.29
N ASN A 402 -10.41 -2.36 -3.24
CA ASN A 402 -9.18 -1.80 -3.78
C ASN A 402 -8.18 -2.86 -4.29
N PHE A 403 -8.69 -3.87 -5.00
CA PHE A 403 -7.88 -4.87 -5.69
C PHE A 403 -7.91 -4.87 -7.24
N PRO A 404 -8.75 -4.09 -7.97
CA PRO A 404 -9.02 -4.38 -9.39
C PRO A 404 -7.77 -4.35 -10.29
N ASP A 405 -6.75 -3.57 -9.91
CA ASP A 405 -5.51 -3.43 -10.70
C ASP A 405 -4.31 -4.14 -10.08
N LEU A 406 -4.54 -4.97 -9.06
CA LEU A 406 -3.46 -5.74 -8.48
C LEU A 406 -3.06 -6.91 -9.37
N LYS A 407 -1.75 -7.09 -9.45
CA LYS A 407 -1.07 -8.22 -10.06
C LYS A 407 -0.31 -8.99 -9.00
N PHE A 408 -0.29 -10.30 -9.15
CA PHE A 408 0.54 -11.18 -8.35
C PHE A 408 1.75 -11.57 -9.20
N TYR A 409 2.92 -11.11 -8.77
CA TYR A 409 4.19 -11.41 -9.40
C TYR A 409 4.82 -12.61 -8.70
N PHE A 410 5.09 -13.68 -9.45
CA PHE A 410 5.79 -14.87 -8.96
C PHE A 410 7.14 -14.98 -9.67
N LYS A 411 8.24 -14.95 -8.92
CA LYS A 411 9.59 -15.04 -9.49
C LYS A 411 9.79 -16.40 -10.17
N LYS A 412 10.36 -16.39 -11.37
CA LYS A 412 10.76 -17.59 -12.10
C LYS A 412 11.98 -18.23 -11.41
N ASP A 413 12.11 -19.55 -11.56
CA ASP A 413 13.22 -20.35 -11.01
C ASP A 413 14.56 -20.06 -11.71
#